data_AF-A0AA36HP64-F1
#
_entry.id   AF-A0AA36HP64-F1
#
_cell.length_a   1.000
_cell.length_b   1.000
_cell.length_c   1.000
_cell.angle_alpha   90.00
_cell.angle_beta   90.00
_cell.angle_gamma   90.00
#
_symmetry.space_group_name_H-M   'P 1'
#
loop_
_entity.id
_entity.type
_entity.pdbx_description
1 polymer ?
#
loop_
_entity_poly.entity_id
_entity_poly.type
_entity_poly.pdbx_seq_one_letter_code
_entity_poly.pdbx_strand_id
1 'polypeptide(L)'
;MVPLWSVSLVFGLAVVAALMRHQYELGAHGGFFPIAGVLAVAGCMAENSCISWYRYYSYSPDWGLFLGYVPLHVVLIWPLFILGEHQYLRRLLPLGSLGLRACFCFVDTVLLANLVEIYCVSAGLWSWRESNCLGVPLMGPIGWALFATPAVLLLAVQERATRMGRTHRSRILAIPLVCMVVLHVGLWSLWNSVGKHLSNWSFSPSFEAAGICAVQLCYEWAARSKASQGLALQKEVPRLLACGIVAALWLLKGTPDPGICLVSLASLLRLLAFRLA
;
A
#
# COMPACT_ATOMS: atom_id res chain seq x y z
N MET A 1 27.86 -6.66 2.20
CA MET A 1 27.46 -7.62 1.14
C MET A 1 25.95 -7.52 0.98
N VAL A 2 25.42 -7.47 -0.24
CA VAL A 2 23.95 -7.49 -0.46
C VAL A 2 23.47 -8.93 -0.29
N PRO A 3 22.48 -9.20 0.59
CA PRO A 3 22.03 -10.56 0.81
C PRO A 3 21.24 -11.10 -0.40
N LEU A 4 21.30 -12.42 -0.63
CA LEU A 4 20.67 -13.05 -1.79
C LEU A 4 19.16 -12.76 -1.87
N TRP A 5 18.46 -12.74 -0.73
CA TRP A 5 17.03 -12.42 -0.68
C TRP A 5 16.72 -11.02 -1.20
N SER A 6 17.63 -10.06 -1.00
CA SER A 6 17.48 -8.67 -1.46
C SER A 6 17.59 -8.59 -2.98
N VAL A 7 18.49 -9.35 -3.60
CA VAL A 7 18.59 -9.49 -5.06
C VAL A 7 17.34 -10.16 -5.63
N SER A 8 16.89 -11.26 -5.01
CA SER A 8 15.67 -11.97 -5.41
C SER A 8 14.43 -11.08 -5.33
N LEU A 9 14.35 -10.20 -4.34
CA LEU A 9 13.26 -9.24 -4.20
C LEU A 9 13.25 -8.22 -5.35
N VAL A 10 14.40 -7.65 -5.71
CA VAL A 10 14.48 -6.72 -6.87
C VAL A 10 14.03 -7.43 -8.15
N PHE A 11 14.46 -8.67 -8.37
CA PHE A 11 14.03 -9.45 -9.52
C PHE A 11 12.51 -9.67 -9.52
N GLY A 12 11.93 -10.06 -8.37
CA GLY A 12 10.48 -10.21 -8.22
C GLY A 12 9.71 -8.92 -8.51
N LEU A 13 10.18 -7.78 -7.99
CA LEU A 13 9.59 -6.46 -8.26
C LEU A 13 9.68 -6.09 -9.75
N ALA A 14 10.79 -6.42 -10.42
CA ALA A 14 10.94 -6.19 -11.85
C ALA A 14 9.96 -7.03 -12.69
N VAL A 15 9.73 -8.29 -12.31
CA VAL A 15 8.72 -9.15 -12.93
C VAL A 15 7.32 -8.56 -12.75
N VAL A 16 6.96 -8.14 -11.53
CA VAL A 16 5.67 -7.47 -11.27
C VAL A 16 5.54 -6.21 -12.12
N ALA A 17 6.58 -5.36 -12.19
CA ALA A 17 6.58 -4.15 -13.01
C ALA A 17 6.38 -4.46 -14.51
N ALA A 18 7.02 -5.49 -15.03
CA ALA A 18 6.86 -5.92 -16.42
C ALA A 18 5.43 -6.40 -16.71
N LEU A 19 4.85 -7.19 -15.79
CA LEU A 19 3.45 -7.63 -15.89
C LEU A 19 2.47 -6.45 -15.84
N MET A 20 2.67 -5.52 -14.91
CA MET A 20 1.84 -4.31 -14.82
C MET A 20 1.96 -3.45 -16.06
N ARG A 21 3.17 -3.24 -16.59
CA ARG A 21 3.38 -2.51 -17.85
C ARG A 21 2.59 -3.13 -19.00
N HIS A 22 2.55 -4.46 -19.08
CA HIS A 22 1.80 -5.15 -20.12
C HIS A 22 0.29 -5.05 -19.91
N GLN A 23 -0.18 -5.23 -18.66
CA GLN A 23 -1.61 -5.33 -18.38
C GLN A 23 -2.30 -3.96 -18.20
N TYR A 24 -1.56 -2.93 -17.82
CA TYR A 24 -2.14 -1.66 -17.38
C TYR A 24 -2.06 -0.64 -18.52
N GLU A 25 -3.23 -0.28 -19.03
CA GLU A 25 -3.38 0.73 -20.07
C GLU A 25 -3.16 2.13 -19.47
N LEU A 26 -1.90 2.53 -19.36
CA LEU A 26 -1.46 3.84 -18.85
C LEU A 26 -1.04 4.80 -19.97
N GLY A 27 -1.42 4.51 -21.22
CA GLY A 27 -1.07 5.35 -22.38
C GLY A 27 -1.50 6.82 -22.23
N ALA A 28 -2.64 7.05 -21.56
CA ALA A 28 -3.15 8.38 -21.21
C ALA A 28 -2.18 9.23 -20.35
N HIS A 29 -1.25 8.59 -19.66
CA HIS A 29 -0.37 9.23 -18.68
C HIS A 29 1.09 9.36 -19.16
N GLY A 30 1.39 9.02 -20.42
CA GLY A 30 2.77 9.00 -20.93
C GLY A 30 3.50 7.68 -20.72
N GLY A 31 2.78 6.63 -20.30
CA GLY A 31 3.31 5.28 -20.11
C GLY A 31 3.61 4.93 -18.65
N PHE A 32 3.89 3.66 -18.40
CA PHE A 32 4.11 3.11 -17.06
C PHE A 32 5.31 3.74 -16.33
N PHE A 33 6.48 3.79 -16.99
CA PHE A 33 7.73 4.18 -16.33
C PHE A 33 7.78 5.64 -15.86
N PRO A 34 7.29 6.64 -16.61
CA PRO A 34 7.29 8.02 -16.11
C PRO A 34 6.44 8.19 -14.85
N ILE A 35 5.24 7.58 -14.80
CA ILE A 35 4.40 7.61 -13.59
C ILE A 35 5.07 6.88 -12.45
N ALA A 36 5.61 5.68 -12.72
CA ALA A 36 6.29 4.89 -11.72
C ALA A 36 7.49 5.65 -11.13
N GLY A 37 8.25 6.37 -11.95
CA GLY A 37 9.34 7.23 -11.49
C GLY A 37 8.86 8.35 -10.57
N VAL A 38 7.78 9.04 -10.92
CA VAL A 38 7.20 10.11 -10.07
C VAL A 38 6.69 9.54 -8.74
N LEU A 39 6.02 8.38 -8.76
CA LEU A 39 5.56 7.70 -7.55
C LEU A 39 6.71 7.21 -6.67
N ALA A 40 7.79 6.71 -7.27
CA ALA A 40 8.98 6.28 -6.55
C ALA A 40 9.65 7.46 -5.84
N VAL A 41 9.80 8.60 -6.53
CA VAL A 41 10.33 9.84 -5.93
C VAL A 41 9.42 10.31 -4.79
N ALA A 42 8.11 10.36 -5.01
CA ALA A 42 7.15 10.75 -3.98
C ALA A 42 7.24 9.84 -2.74
N GLY A 43 7.28 8.52 -2.93
CA GLY A 43 7.41 7.55 -1.85
C GLY A 43 8.74 7.68 -1.11
N CYS A 44 9.85 7.82 -1.84
CA CYS A 44 11.17 8.05 -1.24
C CYS A 44 11.21 9.31 -0.37
N MET A 45 10.60 10.41 -0.84
CA MET A 45 10.49 11.65 -0.08
C MET A 45 9.66 11.48 1.19
N ALA A 46 8.48 10.85 1.08
CA ALA A 46 7.56 10.61 2.18
C ALA A 46 8.17 9.73 3.29
N GLU A 47 8.83 8.66 2.89
CA GLU A 47 9.51 7.74 3.81
C GLU A 47 10.67 8.45 4.53
N ASN A 48 11.53 9.17 3.79
CA ASN A 48 12.64 9.91 4.38
C ASN A 48 12.17 11.00 5.34
N SER A 49 11.12 11.75 5.01
CA SER A 49 10.58 12.80 5.88
C SER A 49 9.93 12.22 7.13
N CYS A 50 9.19 11.10 7.01
CA CYS A 50 8.60 10.42 8.15
C CYS A 50 9.66 9.95 9.15
N ILE A 51 10.75 9.34 8.67
CA ILE A 51 11.84 8.88 9.53
C ILE A 51 12.61 10.07 10.12
N SER A 52 12.99 11.04 9.30
CA SER A 52 13.85 12.15 9.74
C SER A 52 13.14 13.13 10.69
N TRP A 53 11.86 13.44 10.45
CA TRP A 53 11.12 14.43 11.24
C TRP A 53 10.47 13.82 12.48
N TYR A 54 9.94 12.60 12.38
CA TYR A 54 9.16 12.00 13.48
C TYR A 54 9.84 10.83 14.17
N ARG A 55 10.78 10.16 13.50
CA ARG A 55 11.48 8.97 14.02
C ARG A 55 10.51 7.89 14.49
N TYR A 56 9.43 7.69 13.73
CA TYR A 56 8.40 6.70 14.07
C TYR A 56 8.88 5.26 13.89
N TYR A 57 9.78 5.01 12.94
CA TYR A 57 10.33 3.70 12.63
C TYR A 57 11.74 3.83 12.04
N SER A 58 12.42 2.70 11.94
CA SER A 58 13.71 2.57 11.28
C SER A 58 13.82 1.25 10.53
N TYR A 59 14.42 1.29 9.34
CA TYR A 59 14.72 0.09 8.57
C TYR A 59 15.99 -0.60 9.04
N SER A 60 16.00 -1.93 8.97
CA SER A 60 17.18 -2.74 9.24
C SER A 60 18.26 -2.54 8.17
N PRO A 61 19.56 -2.43 8.52
CA PRO A 61 20.63 -2.34 7.52
C PRO A 61 20.69 -3.56 6.59
N ASP A 62 20.04 -4.68 6.95
CA ASP A 62 19.96 -5.90 6.14
C ASP A 62 19.36 -5.70 4.75
N TRP A 63 18.58 -4.63 4.52
CA TRP A 63 18.06 -4.33 3.17
C TRP A 63 19.16 -4.11 2.13
N GLY A 64 20.36 -3.73 2.57
CA GLY A 64 21.53 -3.54 1.74
C GLY A 64 21.62 -2.13 1.15
N LEU A 65 20.81 -1.81 0.15
CA LEU A 65 20.91 -0.54 -0.57
C LEU A 65 19.87 0.48 -0.10
N PHE A 66 20.33 1.70 0.21
CA PHE A 66 19.53 2.77 0.78
C PHE A 66 19.60 4.07 -0.04
N LEU A 67 18.50 4.81 -0.07
CA LEU A 67 18.39 6.19 -0.54
C LEU A 67 18.01 7.08 0.66
N GLY A 68 19.02 7.63 1.32
CA GLY A 68 18.85 8.27 2.62
C GLY A 68 18.53 7.24 3.71
N TYR A 69 17.40 7.38 4.38
CA TYR A 69 16.94 6.46 5.43
C TYR A 69 16.17 5.25 4.89
N VAL A 70 15.90 5.19 3.58
CA VAL A 70 14.88 4.31 3.00
C VAL A 70 15.53 3.27 2.09
N PRO A 71 15.23 1.97 2.26
CA PRO A 71 15.68 0.94 1.33
C PRO A 71 15.23 1.19 -0.10
N LEU A 72 16.09 0.92 -1.07
CA LEU A 72 15.72 1.04 -2.49
C LEU A 72 14.49 0.18 -2.82
N HIS A 73 14.35 -1.00 -2.21
CA HIS A 73 13.22 -1.88 -2.43
C HIS A 73 11.89 -1.23 -2.06
N VAL A 74 11.83 -0.51 -0.94
CA VAL A 74 10.62 0.21 -0.52
C VAL A 74 10.27 1.29 -1.54
N VAL A 75 11.28 2.02 -2.03
CA VAL A 75 11.10 3.01 -3.11
C VAL A 75 10.53 2.37 -4.39
N LEU A 76 10.95 1.15 -4.71
CA LEU A 76 10.45 0.39 -5.87
C LEU A 76 9.08 -0.25 -5.64
N ILE A 77 8.69 -0.51 -4.39
CA ILE A 77 7.37 -1.07 -4.03
C ILE A 77 6.27 -0.03 -4.22
N TRP A 78 6.51 1.22 -3.84
CA TRP A 78 5.50 2.30 -3.88
C TRP A 78 4.78 2.44 -5.23
N PRO A 79 5.48 2.51 -6.38
CA PRO A 79 4.83 2.53 -7.69
C PRO A 79 3.93 1.32 -7.96
N LEU A 80 4.40 0.12 -7.62
CA LEU A 80 3.69 -1.12 -7.91
C LEU A 80 2.42 -1.22 -7.05
N PHE A 81 2.53 -0.82 -5.78
CA PHE A 81 1.40 -0.72 -4.87
C PHE A 81 0.34 0.25 -5.40
N ILE A 82 0.72 1.52 -5.64
CA ILE A 82 -0.23 2.58 -6.01
C ILE A 82 -0.86 2.33 -7.38
N LEU A 83 -0.07 1.90 -8.37
CA LEU A 83 -0.60 1.59 -9.70
C LEU A 83 -1.51 0.36 -9.65
N GLY A 84 -1.17 -0.64 -8.83
CA GLY A 84 -2.01 -1.81 -8.59
C GLY A 84 -3.36 -1.40 -8.03
N GLU A 85 -3.34 -0.56 -7.01
CA GLU A 85 -4.55 -0.07 -6.34
C GLU A 85 -5.42 0.79 -7.26
N HIS A 86 -4.79 1.72 -7.98
CA HIS A 86 -5.47 2.52 -8.98
C HIS A 86 -6.17 1.64 -10.03
N GLN A 87 -5.49 0.62 -10.54
CA GLN A 87 -6.04 -0.27 -11.56
C GLN A 87 -7.19 -1.14 -11.02
N TYR A 88 -7.06 -1.63 -9.79
CA TYR A 88 -8.10 -2.41 -9.11
C TYR A 88 -9.37 -1.58 -8.94
N LEU A 89 -9.26 -0.39 -8.35
CA LEU A 89 -10.40 0.51 -8.13
C LEU A 89 -10.98 1.05 -9.43
N ARG A 90 -10.15 1.20 -10.48
CA ARG A 90 -10.61 1.60 -11.81
C ARG A 90 -11.62 0.61 -12.39
N ARG A 91 -11.46 -0.69 -12.09
CA ARG A 91 -12.36 -1.76 -12.55
C ARG A 91 -13.53 -1.94 -11.60
N LEU A 92 -13.26 -1.86 -10.30
CA LEU A 92 -14.29 -2.06 -9.29
C LEU A 92 -15.33 -0.94 -9.32
N LEU A 93 -14.91 0.33 -9.38
CA LEU A 93 -15.79 1.47 -9.18
C LEU A 93 -15.99 2.31 -10.46
N PRO A 94 -17.18 2.93 -10.63
CA PRO A 94 -17.39 3.92 -11.69
C PRO A 94 -16.35 5.05 -11.67
N LEU A 95 -16.04 5.63 -12.83
CA LEU A 95 -15.04 6.71 -12.97
C LEU A 95 -15.47 8.03 -12.31
N GLY A 96 -16.78 8.27 -12.20
CA GLY A 96 -17.32 9.52 -11.67
C GLY A 96 -17.25 9.66 -10.14
N SER A 97 -17.06 8.57 -9.41
CA SER A 97 -17.21 8.52 -7.96
C SER A 97 -15.89 8.68 -7.20
N LEU A 98 -15.25 9.85 -7.33
CA LEU A 98 -13.97 10.12 -6.65
C LEU A 98 -14.03 9.93 -5.13
N GLY A 99 -15.13 10.32 -4.48
CA GLY A 99 -15.30 10.09 -3.03
C GLY A 99 -15.34 8.61 -2.66
N LEU A 100 -16.08 7.78 -3.41
CA LEU A 100 -16.08 6.33 -3.19
C LEU A 100 -14.68 5.74 -3.44
N ARG A 101 -14.01 6.16 -4.51
CA ARG A 101 -12.64 5.74 -4.80
C ARG A 101 -11.68 6.10 -3.66
N ALA A 102 -11.82 7.29 -3.07
CA ALA A 102 -11.03 7.69 -1.92
C ALA A 102 -11.25 6.75 -0.73
N CYS A 103 -12.52 6.51 -0.35
CA CYS A 103 -12.84 5.63 0.78
C CYS A 103 -12.37 4.19 0.55
N PHE A 104 -12.62 3.63 -0.64
CA PHE A 104 -12.21 2.26 -0.96
C PHE A 104 -10.68 2.14 -1.00
N CYS A 105 -9.98 3.08 -1.64
CA CYS A 105 -8.51 3.10 -1.65
C CYS A 105 -7.94 3.18 -0.24
N PHE A 106 -8.51 4.04 0.61
CA PHE A 106 -8.04 4.22 1.97
C PHE A 106 -8.19 2.91 2.76
N VAL A 107 -9.38 2.31 2.74
CA VAL A 107 -9.64 1.05 3.47
C VAL A 107 -8.82 -0.11 2.92
N ASP A 108 -8.75 -0.29 1.60
CA ASP A 108 -7.93 -1.32 0.95
C ASP A 108 -6.46 -1.18 1.36
N THR A 109 -5.94 0.05 1.29
CA THR A 109 -4.55 0.34 1.65
C THR A 109 -4.27 0.06 3.12
N VAL A 110 -5.16 0.46 4.05
CA VAL A 110 -4.99 0.13 5.48
C VAL A 110 -4.89 -1.39 5.67
N LEU A 111 -5.81 -2.15 5.06
CA LEU A 111 -5.82 -3.61 5.20
C LEU A 111 -4.55 -4.26 4.63
N LEU A 112 -4.12 -3.84 3.44
CA LEU A 112 -2.95 -4.43 2.78
C LEU A 112 -1.65 -4.01 3.46
N ALA A 113 -1.53 -2.74 3.84
CA ALA A 113 -0.38 -2.23 4.58
C ALA A 113 -0.24 -2.93 5.92
N ASN A 114 -1.35 -3.19 6.64
CA ASN A 114 -1.29 -3.92 7.90
C ASN A 114 -0.62 -5.29 7.78
N LEU A 115 -0.95 -6.04 6.73
CA LEU A 115 -0.31 -7.33 6.46
C LEU A 115 1.18 -7.18 6.15
N VAL A 116 1.55 -6.20 5.31
CA VAL A 116 2.95 -5.94 4.94
C VAL A 116 3.77 -5.52 6.17
N GLU A 117 3.22 -4.64 7.00
CA GLU A 117 3.85 -4.16 8.24
C GLU A 117 4.15 -5.32 9.20
N ILE A 118 3.18 -6.18 9.47
CA ILE A 118 3.35 -7.33 10.39
C ILE A 118 4.41 -8.30 9.84
N TYR A 119 4.37 -8.58 8.53
CA TYR A 119 5.36 -9.43 7.88
C TYR A 119 6.77 -8.83 7.94
N CYS A 120 6.92 -7.54 7.66
CA CYS A 120 8.23 -6.89 7.68
C CYS A 120 8.78 -6.70 9.10
N VAL A 121 7.94 -6.38 10.08
CA VAL A 121 8.35 -6.29 11.49
C VAL A 121 8.78 -7.65 12.02
N SER A 122 7.99 -8.70 11.78
CA SER A 122 8.35 -10.06 12.24
C SER A 122 9.55 -10.66 11.52
N ALA A 123 9.84 -10.23 10.29
CA ALA A 123 11.06 -10.57 9.55
C ALA A 123 12.29 -9.72 9.96
N GLY A 124 12.14 -8.81 10.94
CA GLY A 124 13.20 -7.92 11.39
C GLY A 124 13.68 -6.92 10.33
N LEU A 125 12.82 -6.58 9.36
CA LEU A 125 13.16 -5.70 8.24
C LEU A 125 12.96 -4.22 8.58
N TRP A 126 12.07 -3.91 9.51
CA TRP A 126 12.03 -2.61 10.19
C TRP A 126 11.41 -2.76 11.57
N SER A 127 11.55 -1.73 12.38
CA SER A 127 10.97 -1.65 13.72
C SER A 127 10.29 -0.30 13.92
N TRP A 128 9.16 -0.33 14.62
CA TRP A 128 8.46 0.87 15.06
C TRP A 128 8.91 1.27 16.46
N ARG A 129 8.88 2.56 16.73
CA ARG A 129 9.12 3.12 18.07
C ARG A 129 7.99 2.77 19.04
N GLU A 130 6.76 2.86 18.56
CA GLU A 130 5.54 2.55 19.30
C GLU A 130 4.84 1.35 18.63
N SER A 131 4.13 0.53 19.39
CA SER A 131 3.45 -0.67 18.87
C SER A 131 2.09 -0.86 19.52
N ASN A 132 1.09 -1.23 18.72
CA ASN A 132 -0.25 -1.57 19.20
C ASN A 132 -0.51 -3.09 19.18
N CYS A 133 -0.20 -3.75 18.07
CA CYS A 133 -0.33 -5.20 17.94
C CYS A 133 0.81 -5.75 17.08
N LEU A 134 1.40 -6.90 17.47
CA LEU A 134 2.44 -7.59 16.72
C LEU A 134 3.63 -6.70 16.28
N GLY A 135 3.98 -5.69 17.09
CA GLY A 135 5.08 -4.76 16.80
C GLY A 135 4.73 -3.64 15.82
N VAL A 136 3.46 -3.52 15.43
CA VAL A 136 2.96 -2.52 14.45
C VAL A 136 1.98 -1.56 15.14
N PRO A 137 2.15 -0.24 14.98
CA PRO A 137 1.18 0.75 15.42
C PRO A 137 0.08 0.94 14.36
N LEU A 138 -1.14 1.27 14.80
CA LEU A 138 -2.26 1.59 13.89
C LEU A 138 -1.92 2.75 12.94
N MET A 139 -1.07 3.67 13.40
CA MET A 139 -0.61 4.82 12.60
C MET A 139 0.22 4.41 11.39
N GLY A 140 0.88 3.24 11.40
CA GLY A 140 1.66 2.74 10.28
C GLY A 140 0.79 2.54 9.04
N PRO A 141 -0.15 1.58 9.05
CA PRO A 141 -1.06 1.34 7.93
C PRO A 141 -1.90 2.56 7.53
N ILE A 142 -2.28 3.41 8.49
CA ILE A 142 -2.98 4.68 8.20
C ILE A 142 -2.08 5.65 7.42
N GLY A 143 -0.79 5.74 7.76
CA GLY A 143 0.19 6.54 7.03
C GLY A 143 0.28 6.11 5.56
N TRP A 144 0.30 4.80 5.29
CA TRP A 144 0.26 4.28 3.93
C TRP A 144 -0.98 4.77 3.17
N ALA A 145 -2.16 4.72 3.81
CA ALA A 145 -3.42 5.11 3.19
C ALA A 145 -3.52 6.62 2.94
N LEU A 146 -2.99 7.45 3.86
CA LEU A 146 -2.89 8.90 3.68
C LEU A 146 -1.98 9.30 2.52
N PHE A 147 -0.97 8.49 2.20
CA PHE A 147 -0.10 8.71 1.05
C PHE A 147 -0.68 8.15 -0.26
N ALA A 148 -1.13 6.89 -0.26
CA ALA A 148 -1.57 6.21 -1.48
C ALA A 148 -2.88 6.79 -2.03
N THR A 149 -3.83 7.15 -1.16
CA THR A 149 -5.15 7.65 -1.57
C THR A 149 -5.08 8.90 -2.45
N PRO A 150 -4.40 9.99 -2.06
CA PRO A 150 -4.26 11.16 -2.94
C PRO A 150 -3.53 10.84 -4.24
N ALA A 151 -2.54 9.95 -4.23
CA ALA A 151 -1.85 9.51 -5.45
C ALA A 151 -2.84 8.83 -6.42
N VAL A 152 -3.63 7.87 -5.94
CA VAL A 152 -4.65 7.17 -6.73
C VAL A 152 -5.73 8.12 -7.24
N LEU A 153 -6.16 9.09 -6.43
CA LEU A 153 -7.15 10.09 -6.84
C LEU A 153 -6.61 11.02 -7.94
N LEU A 154 -5.36 11.46 -7.85
CA LEU A 154 -4.73 12.27 -8.90
C LEU A 154 -4.62 11.50 -10.21
N LEU A 155 -4.29 10.20 -10.16
CA LEU A 155 -4.32 9.33 -11.34
C LEU A 155 -5.73 9.22 -11.92
N ALA A 156 -6.76 9.04 -11.10
CA ALA A 156 -8.16 8.97 -11.55
C ALA A 156 -8.65 10.30 -12.16
N VAL A 157 -8.28 11.44 -11.57
CA VAL A 157 -8.59 12.78 -12.12
C VAL A 157 -7.91 12.98 -13.47
N GLN A 158 -6.64 12.57 -13.59
CA GLN A 158 -5.90 12.66 -14.85
C GLN A 158 -6.50 11.76 -15.93
N GLU A 159 -6.90 10.55 -15.59
CA GLU A 159 -7.59 9.63 -16.51
C GLU A 159 -8.88 10.27 -17.04
N ARG A 160 -9.72 10.80 -16.13
CA ARG A 160 -10.96 11.49 -16.51
C ARG A 160 -10.69 12.69 -17.41
N ALA A 161 -9.69 13.51 -17.09
CA ALA A 161 -9.30 14.66 -17.91
C ALA A 161 -8.86 14.23 -19.33
N THR A 162 -8.12 13.13 -19.43
CA THR A 162 -7.67 12.58 -20.71
C THR A 162 -8.83 12.10 -21.57
N ARG A 163 -9.82 11.40 -20.98
CA ARG A 163 -11.05 10.98 -21.70
C ARG A 163 -11.88 12.15 -22.21
N MET A 164 -11.78 13.32 -21.57
CA MET A 164 -12.42 14.56 -22.01
C MET A 164 -11.56 15.39 -22.98
N GLY A 165 -10.43 14.86 -23.46
CA GLY A 165 -9.51 15.59 -24.36
C GLY A 165 -8.70 16.70 -23.70
N ARG A 166 -8.75 16.84 -22.36
CA ARG A 166 -8.03 17.88 -21.58
C ARG A 166 -6.74 17.34 -20.98
N THR A 167 -5.80 16.93 -21.85
CA THR A 167 -4.55 16.30 -21.40
C THR A 167 -3.52 17.32 -20.93
N HIS A 168 -3.19 17.28 -19.64
CA HIS A 168 -2.05 18.01 -19.08
C HIS A 168 -1.15 17.02 -18.34
N ARG A 169 -0.12 16.50 -19.01
CA ARG A 169 0.81 15.52 -18.42
C ARG A 169 1.52 16.06 -17.18
N SER A 170 1.70 17.37 -17.09
CA SER A 170 2.30 18.07 -15.94
C SER A 170 1.54 17.88 -14.63
N ARG A 171 0.25 17.53 -14.66
CA ARG A 171 -0.53 17.29 -13.42
C ARG A 171 0.00 16.13 -12.58
N ILE A 172 0.65 15.15 -13.20
CA ILE A 172 1.26 14.02 -12.49
C ILE A 172 2.43 14.51 -11.62
N LEU A 173 3.10 15.60 -12.01
CA LEU A 173 4.17 16.23 -11.21
C LEU A 173 3.65 16.86 -9.91
N ALA A 174 2.33 17.00 -9.72
CA ALA A 174 1.75 17.41 -8.46
C ALA A 174 1.70 16.28 -7.41
N ILE A 175 1.87 15.01 -7.81
CA ILE A 175 1.78 13.85 -6.92
C ILE A 175 2.70 13.99 -5.70
N PRO A 176 4.02 14.27 -5.84
CA PRO A 176 4.89 14.40 -4.67
C PRO A 176 4.37 15.45 -3.68
N LEU A 177 4.00 16.64 -4.16
CA LEU A 177 3.53 17.72 -3.30
C LEU A 177 2.23 17.36 -2.57
N VAL A 178 1.21 16.91 -3.31
CA VAL A 178 -0.10 16.61 -2.73
C VAL A 178 -0.02 15.47 -1.73
N CYS A 179 0.69 14.39 -2.07
CA CYS A 179 0.81 13.23 -1.19
C CYS A 179 1.58 13.58 0.09
N MET A 180 2.64 14.39 -0.01
CA MET A 180 3.39 14.87 1.15
C MET A 180 2.52 15.73 2.07
N VAL A 181 1.77 16.69 1.52
CA VAL A 181 0.88 17.55 2.32
C VAL A 181 -0.19 16.72 3.03
N VAL A 182 -0.88 15.84 2.31
CA VAL A 182 -1.94 15.00 2.90
C VAL A 182 -1.38 14.05 3.95
N LEU A 183 -0.22 13.42 3.68
CA LEU A 183 0.45 12.54 4.63
C LEU A 183 0.83 13.27 5.92
N HIS A 184 1.59 14.37 5.82
CA HIS A 184 2.12 15.05 7.00
C HIS A 184 1.03 15.76 7.80
N VAL A 185 0.09 16.45 7.13
CA VAL A 185 -1.03 17.10 7.81
C VAL A 185 -1.95 16.04 8.42
N GLY A 186 -2.22 14.95 7.71
CA GLY A 186 -3.04 13.83 8.18
C GLY A 186 -2.43 13.16 9.41
N LEU A 187 -1.15 12.77 9.35
CA LEU A 187 -0.43 12.16 10.46
C LEU A 187 -0.37 13.08 11.67
N TRP A 188 -0.01 14.36 11.47
CA TRP A 188 0.03 15.33 12.56
C TRP A 188 -1.34 15.51 13.21
N SER A 189 -2.40 15.63 12.41
CA SER A 189 -3.76 15.81 12.91
C SER A 189 -4.22 14.57 13.69
N LEU A 190 -4.09 13.39 13.10
CA LEU A 190 -4.48 12.12 13.74
C LEU A 190 -3.69 11.87 15.02
N TRP A 191 -2.38 12.14 15.01
CA TRP A 191 -1.54 11.99 16.19
C TRP A 191 -2.00 12.87 17.34
N ASN A 192 -2.30 14.14 17.06
CA ASN A 192 -2.73 15.10 18.09
C ASN A 192 -4.17 14.88 18.56
N SER A 193 -5.06 14.36 17.71
CA SER A 193 -6.45 14.11 18.09
C SER A 193 -6.65 12.79 18.81
N VAL A 194 -6.06 11.70 18.34
CA VAL A 194 -6.36 10.34 18.82
C VAL A 194 -5.10 9.49 19.01
N GLY A 195 -4.07 9.68 18.20
CA GLY A 195 -2.88 8.82 18.17
C GLY A 195 -2.12 8.76 19.50
N LYS A 196 -1.99 9.89 20.23
CA LYS A 196 -1.39 9.92 21.58
C LYS A 196 -2.13 9.06 22.61
N HIS A 197 -3.44 8.90 22.46
CA HIS A 197 -4.23 8.07 23.34
C HIS A 197 -4.13 6.60 22.95
N LEU A 198 -4.16 6.32 21.64
CA LEU A 198 -4.06 4.97 21.10
C LEU A 198 -2.67 4.37 21.23
N SER A 199 -1.59 5.15 21.28
CA SER A 199 -0.22 4.60 21.38
C SER A 199 -0.02 3.76 22.63
N ASN A 200 -0.78 4.03 23.70
CA ASN A 200 -0.70 3.28 24.96
C ASN A 200 -1.59 2.03 24.97
N TRP A 201 -2.35 1.77 23.90
CA TRP A 201 -3.30 0.66 23.85
C TRP A 201 -2.67 -0.53 23.13
N SER A 202 -2.58 -1.67 23.82
CA SER A 202 -2.22 -2.94 23.21
C SER A 202 -3.48 -3.71 22.80
N PHE A 203 -3.53 -4.20 21.56
CA PHE A 203 -4.60 -5.07 21.09
C PHE A 203 -4.11 -6.52 21.03
N SER A 204 -5.01 -7.48 21.28
CA SER A 204 -4.70 -8.89 21.03
C SER A 204 -4.78 -9.18 19.52
N PRO A 205 -3.98 -10.14 19.00
CA PRO A 205 -4.06 -10.56 17.60
C PRO A 205 -5.47 -11.01 17.18
N SER A 206 -6.24 -11.62 18.10
CA SER A 206 -7.62 -12.01 17.84
C SER A 206 -8.56 -10.82 17.67
N PHE A 207 -8.38 -9.75 18.45
CA PHE A 207 -9.16 -8.52 18.30
C PHE A 207 -8.86 -7.85 16.96
N GLU A 208 -7.58 -7.77 16.60
CA GLU A 208 -7.15 -7.24 15.30
C GLU A 208 -7.71 -8.06 14.13
N ALA A 209 -7.58 -9.39 14.17
CA ALA A 209 -8.12 -10.29 13.17
C ALA A 209 -9.66 -10.15 13.02
N ALA A 210 -10.39 -10.03 14.14
CA ALA A 210 -11.82 -9.79 14.11
C ALA A 210 -12.16 -8.43 13.47
N GLY A 211 -11.40 -7.38 13.80
CA GLY A 211 -11.54 -6.05 13.18
C GLY A 211 -11.29 -6.09 11.68
N ILE A 212 -10.23 -6.77 11.23
CA ILE A 212 -9.92 -6.98 9.81
C ILE A 212 -11.08 -7.70 9.11
N CYS A 213 -11.58 -8.81 9.67
CA CYS A 213 -12.72 -9.54 9.11
C CYS A 213 -13.97 -8.66 9.01
N ALA A 214 -14.29 -7.89 10.04
CA ALA A 214 -15.45 -7.01 10.04
C ALA A 214 -15.33 -5.91 8.96
N VAL A 215 -14.18 -5.23 8.89
CA VAL A 215 -13.92 -4.20 7.88
C VAL A 215 -13.95 -4.80 6.47
N GLN A 216 -13.38 -5.98 6.27
CA GLN A 216 -13.43 -6.70 5.00
C GLN A 216 -14.86 -7.05 4.61
N LEU A 217 -15.68 -7.60 5.51
CA LEU A 217 -17.08 -7.91 5.22
C LEU A 217 -17.86 -6.66 4.81
N CYS A 218 -17.67 -5.54 5.52
CA CYS A 218 -18.27 -4.26 5.15
C CYS A 218 -17.77 -3.76 3.80
N TYR A 219 -16.47 -3.88 3.54
CA TYR A 219 -15.84 -3.51 2.27
C TYR A 219 -16.40 -4.34 1.11
N GLU A 220 -16.48 -5.66 1.26
CA GLU A 220 -17.03 -6.58 0.25
C GLU A 220 -18.49 -6.31 -0.03
N TRP A 221 -19.29 -6.13 1.02
CA TRP A 221 -20.70 -5.80 0.89
C TRP A 221 -20.89 -4.48 0.13
N ALA A 222 -20.15 -3.43 0.51
CA ALA A 222 -20.17 -2.16 -0.17
C ALA A 222 -19.67 -2.29 -1.63
N ALA A 223 -18.60 -3.04 -1.86
CA ALA A 223 -18.02 -3.31 -3.18
C ALA A 223 -19.07 -3.92 -4.10
N ARG A 224 -19.75 -4.99 -3.66
CA ARG A 224 -20.81 -5.66 -4.43
C ARG A 224 -21.96 -4.71 -4.78
N SER A 225 -22.34 -3.83 -3.86
CA SER A 225 -23.40 -2.86 -4.10
C SER A 225 -23.02 -1.73 -5.09
N LYS A 226 -21.73 -1.50 -5.31
CA LYS A 226 -21.20 -0.39 -6.13
C LYS A 226 -20.41 -0.86 -7.34
N ALA A 227 -20.15 -2.15 -7.46
CA ALA A 227 -19.28 -2.70 -8.48
C ALA A 227 -19.87 -2.47 -9.87
N SER A 228 -19.09 -1.84 -10.75
CA SER A 228 -19.49 -1.67 -12.15
C SER A 228 -19.25 -2.93 -12.98
N GLN A 229 -18.30 -3.78 -12.57
CA GLN A 229 -17.84 -4.95 -13.32
C GLN A 229 -17.35 -6.04 -12.35
N GLY A 230 -17.49 -7.31 -12.76
CA GLY A 230 -16.82 -8.42 -12.08
C GLY A 230 -15.31 -8.33 -12.22
N LEU A 231 -14.56 -8.66 -11.16
CA LEU A 231 -13.11 -8.65 -11.15
C LEU A 231 -12.55 -9.95 -11.71
N ALA A 232 -11.98 -9.92 -12.92
CA ALA A 232 -11.36 -11.10 -13.50
C ALA A 232 -10.03 -11.41 -12.80
N LEU A 233 -9.85 -12.63 -12.29
CA LEU A 233 -8.65 -13.05 -11.54
C LEU A 233 -7.33 -12.75 -12.28
N GLN A 234 -7.30 -12.99 -13.60
CA GLN A 234 -6.13 -12.75 -14.44
C GLN A 234 -5.61 -11.31 -14.34
N LYS A 235 -6.51 -10.37 -14.06
CA LYS A 235 -6.24 -8.94 -14.00
C LYS A 235 -5.72 -8.48 -12.63
N GLU A 236 -5.80 -9.35 -11.62
CA GLU A 236 -5.27 -9.15 -10.27
C GLU A 236 -3.92 -9.86 -10.04
N VAL A 237 -3.44 -10.64 -11.03
CA VAL A 237 -2.18 -11.39 -10.94
C VAL A 237 -1.00 -10.55 -10.45
N PRO A 238 -0.77 -9.31 -10.93
CA PRO A 238 0.37 -8.52 -10.44
C PRO A 238 0.28 -8.19 -8.94
N ARG A 239 -0.92 -7.87 -8.43
CA ARG A 239 -1.14 -7.59 -7.00
C ARG A 239 -0.96 -8.87 -6.17
N LEU A 240 -1.53 -9.98 -6.63
CA LEU A 240 -1.38 -11.28 -5.97
C LEU A 240 0.08 -11.73 -5.91
N LEU A 241 0.84 -11.52 -6.99
CA LEU A 241 2.26 -11.82 -7.03
C LEU A 241 3.04 -10.94 -6.06
N ALA A 242 2.73 -9.63 -5.99
CA ALA A 242 3.35 -8.73 -5.02
C ALA A 242 3.08 -9.17 -3.58
N CYS A 243 1.83 -9.51 -3.23
CA CYS A 243 1.50 -10.06 -1.91
C CYS A 243 2.23 -11.38 -1.64
N GLY A 244 2.34 -12.26 -2.64
CA GLY A 244 3.06 -13.52 -2.55
C GLY A 244 4.55 -13.33 -2.30
N ILE A 245 5.17 -12.30 -2.89
CA ILE A 245 6.58 -11.95 -2.66
C ILE A 245 6.79 -11.51 -1.19
N VAL A 246 5.91 -10.68 -0.63
CA VAL A 246 6.03 -10.25 0.78
C VAL A 246 5.80 -11.43 1.72
N ALA A 247 4.81 -12.29 1.44
CA ALA A 247 4.58 -13.51 2.21
C ALA A 247 5.77 -14.47 2.15
N ALA A 248 6.39 -14.66 0.98
CA ALA A 248 7.59 -15.47 0.83
C ALA A 248 8.77 -14.87 1.61
N LEU A 249 8.92 -13.54 1.61
CA LEU A 249 9.95 -12.86 2.40
C LEU A 249 9.77 -13.10 3.90
N TRP A 250 8.52 -13.04 4.39
CA TRP A 250 8.19 -13.41 5.77
C TRP A 250 8.49 -14.87 6.06
N LEU A 251 8.12 -15.82 5.20
CA LEU A 251 8.43 -17.24 5.40
C LEU A 251 9.95 -17.53 5.44
N LEU A 252 10.75 -16.72 4.74
CA LEU A 252 12.20 -16.88 4.69
C LEU A 252 12.94 -16.24 5.87
N LYS A 253 12.45 -15.12 6.41
CA LYS A 253 13.14 -14.33 7.44
C LYS A 253 12.41 -14.25 8.78
N GLY A 254 11.10 -14.40 8.77
CA GLY A 254 10.25 -14.28 9.94
C GLY A 254 10.19 -15.57 10.76
N THR A 255 9.68 -15.42 11.98
CA THR A 255 9.36 -16.54 12.86
C THR A 255 7.87 -16.84 12.79
N PRO A 256 7.45 -18.10 12.59
CA PRO A 256 6.04 -18.46 12.61
C PRO A 256 5.48 -18.23 14.03
N ASP A 257 4.58 -17.27 14.15
CA ASP A 257 3.85 -16.93 15.38
C ASP A 257 2.35 -17.15 15.15
N PRO A 258 1.63 -17.81 16.08
CA PRO A 258 0.19 -18.04 15.93
C PRO A 258 -0.64 -16.77 15.74
N GLY A 259 -0.24 -15.66 16.38
CA GLY A 259 -0.90 -14.36 16.23
C GLY A 259 -0.72 -13.78 14.83
N ILE A 260 0.50 -13.84 14.30
CA ILE A 260 0.79 -13.46 12.91
C ILE A 260 -0.01 -14.33 11.94
N CYS A 261 -0.02 -15.65 12.13
CA CYS A 261 -0.79 -16.57 11.28
C CYS A 261 -2.29 -16.25 11.29
N LEU A 262 -2.85 -15.92 12.46
CA LEU A 262 -4.26 -15.54 12.60
C LEU A 262 -4.60 -14.26 11.85
N VAL A 263 -3.80 -13.19 12.05
CA VAL A 263 -4.00 -11.91 11.36
C VAL A 263 -3.76 -12.04 9.85
N SER A 264 -2.81 -12.89 9.45
CA SER A 264 -2.55 -13.21 8.05
C SER A 264 -3.72 -13.93 7.41
N LEU A 265 -4.29 -14.94 8.08
CA LEU A 265 -5.47 -15.64 7.60
C LEU A 265 -6.63 -14.68 7.43
N ALA A 266 -6.92 -13.82 8.42
CA ALA A 266 -7.94 -12.79 8.33
C ALA A 266 -7.70 -11.84 7.14
N SER A 267 -6.46 -11.41 6.93
CA SER A 267 -6.09 -10.52 5.82
C SER A 267 -6.25 -11.20 4.44
N LEU A 268 -5.95 -12.51 4.36
CA LEU A 268 -5.99 -13.29 3.12
C LEU A 268 -7.39 -13.81 2.77
N LEU A 269 -8.31 -13.91 3.74
CA LEU A 269 -9.71 -14.30 3.47
C LEU A 269 -10.34 -13.47 2.36
N ARG A 270 -10.04 -12.17 2.30
CA ARG A 270 -10.46 -11.28 1.21
C ARG A 270 -10.01 -11.73 -0.18
N LEU A 271 -8.77 -12.18 -0.33
CA LEU A 271 -8.25 -12.66 -1.62
C LEU A 271 -8.98 -13.91 -2.12
N LEU A 272 -9.62 -14.64 -1.20
CA LEU A 272 -10.45 -15.82 -1.47
C LEU A 272 -11.93 -15.45 -1.64
N ALA A 273 -12.46 -14.51 -0.84
CA ALA A 273 -13.87 -14.14 -0.80
C ALA A 273 -14.35 -13.43 -2.08
N PHE A 274 -13.47 -12.70 -2.77
CA PHE A 274 -13.76 -12.11 -4.09
C PHE A 274 -14.01 -13.14 -5.20
N ARG A 275 -13.85 -14.44 -4.93
CA ARG A 275 -13.84 -15.50 -5.96
C ARG A 275 -15.04 -16.44 -5.94
N LEU A 276 -15.89 -16.37 -4.91
CA LEU A 276 -17.00 -17.31 -4.71
C LEU A 276 -18.39 -16.71 -5.00
N ALA A 277 -18.44 -15.50 -5.57
CA ALA A 277 -19.68 -14.80 -5.95
C ALA A 277 -19.57 -14.33 -7.41
#